data_AF-A0A348N4U2-F1
#
_entry.id   AF-A0A348N4U2-F1
#
_cell.length_a   1.000
_cell.length_b   1.000
_cell.length_c   1.000
_cell.angle_alpha   90.00
_cell.angle_beta   90.00
_cell.angle_gamma   90.00
#
_symmetry.space_group_name_H-M   'P 1'
#
loop_
_entity.id
_entity.type
_entity.pdbx_description
1 polymer ?
#
loop_
_entity_poly.entity_id
_entity_poly.type
_entity_poly.pdbx_seq_one_letter_code
_entity_poly.pdbx_strand_id
1 'polypeptide(L)'
;IVRKSRVDDYKSGNYNHVPIIIGSNSEDILTTVFFEMVSSWGKNMAAYSSEHKEDKNARAYTYHFCRQLPGDNKGAWHSSDLWYWFGSLDNCWREFTDVDRELSRQMIRYLTNFAKTSNPNMDYGADEESIVVWDSTTDALHRYMHFGDDGCHIQRVSVAKTVSTMLFRRR
;
A
#
# COMPACT_ATOMS: atom_id res chain seq x y z
N ILE A 1 29.19 7.98 -5.70
CA ILE A 1 28.76 9.00 -6.69
C ILE A 1 27.64 8.37 -7.51
N VAL A 2 26.40 8.84 -7.37
CA VAL A 2 25.27 8.40 -8.22
C VAL A 2 25.49 9.00 -9.60
N ARG A 3 25.73 8.16 -10.62
CA ARG A 3 26.19 8.60 -11.95
C ARG A 3 25.05 8.79 -12.98
N LYS A 4 23.79 8.46 -12.63
CA LYS A 4 22.60 8.61 -13.49
C LYS A 4 21.41 9.18 -12.69
N SER A 5 20.46 9.79 -13.40
CA SER A 5 19.19 10.19 -12.80
C SER A 5 18.41 8.95 -12.34
N ARG A 6 17.83 8.99 -11.14
CA ARG A 6 16.99 7.90 -10.61
C ARG A 6 15.81 7.56 -11.53
N VAL A 7 15.34 8.53 -12.32
CA VAL A 7 14.28 8.34 -13.31
C VAL A 7 14.75 7.48 -14.48
N ASP A 8 16.00 7.64 -14.91
CA ASP A 8 16.55 6.87 -16.03
C ASP A 8 16.83 5.42 -15.60
N ASP A 9 17.34 5.22 -14.38
CA ASP A 9 17.52 3.89 -13.81
C ASP A 9 16.16 3.18 -13.65
N TYR A 10 15.14 3.89 -13.16
CA TYR A 10 13.77 3.37 -13.07
C TYR A 10 13.18 2.97 -14.43
N LYS A 11 13.32 3.82 -15.45
CA LYS A 11 12.82 3.54 -16.81
C LYS A 11 13.58 2.42 -17.51
N SER A 12 14.86 2.26 -17.21
CA SER A 12 15.71 1.23 -17.81
C SER A 12 15.69 -0.10 -17.06
N GLY A 13 14.92 -0.23 -15.98
CA GLY A 13 14.90 -1.44 -15.16
C GLY A 13 16.17 -1.64 -14.32
N ASN A 14 17.04 -0.63 -14.23
CA ASN A 14 18.33 -0.71 -13.55
C ASN A 14 18.17 -0.50 -12.03
N TYR A 15 17.40 -1.37 -11.40
CA TYR A 15 17.19 -1.44 -9.95
C TYR A 15 17.15 -2.89 -9.50
N ASN A 16 17.34 -3.12 -8.19
CA ASN A 16 17.28 -4.48 -7.66
C ASN A 16 15.83 -5.00 -7.74
N HIS A 17 15.65 -6.16 -8.36
CA HIS A 17 14.38 -6.89 -8.39
C HIS A 17 14.24 -7.63 -7.06
N VAL A 18 13.78 -6.91 -6.05
CA VAL A 18 13.43 -7.48 -4.74
C VAL A 18 11.93 -7.32 -4.53
N PRO A 19 11.30 -8.22 -3.75
CA PRO A 19 9.91 -8.07 -3.38
C PRO A 19 9.71 -6.75 -2.65
N ILE A 20 8.60 -6.07 -2.93
CA ILE A 20 8.26 -4.80 -2.29
C ILE A 20 6.80 -4.75 -1.85
N ILE A 21 6.55 -4.07 -0.73
CA ILE A 21 5.26 -3.47 -0.40
C ILE A 21 5.41 -1.97 -0.64
N ILE A 22 4.44 -1.37 -1.32
CA ILE A 22 4.43 0.07 -1.61
C ILE A 22 3.00 0.59 -1.66
N GLY A 23 2.75 1.81 -1.19
CA GLY A 23 1.39 2.34 -1.17
C GLY A 23 1.29 3.85 -1.12
N SER A 24 0.03 4.30 -1.08
CA SER A 24 -0.38 5.70 -1.12
C SER A 24 -1.53 5.93 -0.15
N ASN A 25 -1.70 7.18 0.30
CA ASN A 25 -2.79 7.54 1.22
C ASN A 25 -3.82 8.42 0.49
N SER A 26 -5.12 8.29 0.79
CA SER A 26 -6.18 8.97 0.04
C SER A 26 -6.18 10.49 0.18
N GLU A 27 -5.68 11.03 1.29
CA GLU A 27 -5.58 12.48 1.57
C GLU A 27 -4.12 12.93 1.70
N ASP A 28 -3.19 12.32 0.95
CA ASP A 28 -1.78 12.72 0.93
C ASP A 28 -1.56 14.17 0.42
N ILE A 29 -0.36 14.73 0.64
CA ILE A 29 0.04 16.10 0.25
C ILE A 29 -0.03 16.30 -1.27
N LEU A 30 0.34 15.27 -2.04
CA LEU A 30 0.30 15.24 -3.50
C LEU A 30 -0.37 13.95 -3.99
N THR A 31 -1.64 13.74 -3.62
CA THR A 31 -2.33 12.46 -3.80
C THR A 31 -2.18 11.87 -5.21
N THR A 32 -2.39 12.66 -6.26
CA THR A 32 -2.29 12.19 -7.65
C THR A 32 -0.86 11.80 -8.02
N VAL A 33 0.14 12.56 -7.57
CA VAL A 33 1.55 12.29 -7.86
C VAL A 33 2.00 11.02 -7.16
N PHE A 34 1.72 10.88 -5.86
CA PHE A 34 2.12 9.68 -5.12
C PHE A 34 1.36 8.44 -5.57
N PHE A 35 0.07 8.55 -5.87
CA PHE A 35 -0.69 7.43 -6.44
C PHE A 35 -0.12 7.01 -7.81
N GLU A 36 0.24 7.95 -8.68
CA GLU A 36 0.83 7.63 -9.99
C GLU A 36 2.22 7.01 -9.86
N MET A 37 3.03 7.44 -8.89
CA MET A 37 4.32 6.83 -8.59
C MET A 37 4.18 5.37 -8.14
N VAL A 38 3.26 5.09 -7.21
CA VAL A 38 2.94 3.74 -6.75
C VAL A 38 2.43 2.88 -7.90
N SER A 39 1.49 3.43 -8.69
CA SER A 39 0.89 2.76 -9.84
C SER A 39 1.93 2.40 -10.90
N SER A 40 2.80 3.36 -11.24
CA SER A 40 3.86 3.16 -12.21
C SER A 40 4.83 2.08 -11.74
N TRP A 41 5.22 2.10 -10.46
CA TRP A 41 6.18 1.13 -9.95
C TRP A 41 5.60 -0.28 -9.94
N GLY A 42 4.36 -0.42 -9.51
CA GLY A 42 3.63 -1.69 -9.57
C GLY A 42 3.55 -2.25 -10.99
N LYS A 43 3.25 -1.40 -11.99
CA LYS A 43 3.23 -1.78 -13.41
C LYS A 43 4.59 -2.25 -13.92
N ASN A 44 5.66 -1.50 -13.62
CA ASN A 44 7.00 -1.86 -14.06
C ASN A 44 7.45 -3.21 -13.47
N MET A 45 7.16 -3.46 -12.18
CA MET A 45 7.46 -4.74 -11.57
C MET A 45 6.61 -5.88 -12.14
N ALA A 46 5.32 -5.62 -12.40
CA ALA A 46 4.43 -6.58 -13.03
C ALA A 46 4.88 -6.97 -14.45
N ALA A 47 5.29 -5.99 -15.26
CA ALA A 47 5.84 -6.22 -16.59
C ALA A 47 7.09 -7.10 -16.51
N TYR A 48 8.05 -6.73 -15.66
CA TYR A 48 9.26 -7.53 -15.44
C TYR A 48 8.94 -8.97 -14.99
N SER A 49 8.04 -9.15 -14.01
CA SER A 49 7.61 -10.46 -13.52
C SER A 49 6.95 -11.33 -14.60
N SER A 50 6.19 -10.71 -15.50
CA SER A 50 5.52 -11.43 -16.59
C SER A 50 6.50 -12.04 -17.60
N GLU A 51 7.64 -11.40 -17.81
CA GLU A 51 8.76 -11.88 -18.62
C GLU A 51 9.66 -12.85 -17.84
N HIS A 52 9.70 -12.73 -16.52
CA HIS A 52 10.59 -13.48 -15.62
C HIS A 52 9.80 -14.29 -14.59
N LYS A 53 8.89 -15.16 -15.05
CA LYS A 53 7.93 -15.89 -14.18
C LYS A 53 8.56 -16.74 -13.08
N GLU A 54 9.80 -17.21 -13.29
CA GLU A 54 10.56 -17.98 -12.31
C GLU A 54 11.22 -17.09 -11.23
N ASP A 55 11.34 -15.79 -11.48
CA ASP A 55 11.87 -14.85 -10.50
C ASP A 55 10.82 -14.47 -9.45
N LYS A 56 10.87 -15.19 -8.33
CA LYS A 56 10.01 -14.94 -7.17
C LYS A 56 10.28 -13.59 -6.50
N ASN A 57 11.37 -12.92 -6.85
CA ASN A 57 11.74 -11.63 -6.30
C ASN A 57 11.11 -10.45 -7.06
N ALA A 58 10.54 -10.69 -8.23
CA ALA A 58 9.87 -9.70 -9.05
C ALA A 58 8.42 -9.42 -8.61
N ARG A 59 8.16 -9.20 -7.32
CA ARG A 59 6.80 -9.03 -6.79
C ARG A 59 6.60 -7.68 -6.15
N ALA A 60 5.59 -6.95 -6.61
CA ALA A 60 5.11 -5.74 -5.95
C ALA A 60 3.75 -6.01 -5.32
N TYR A 61 3.55 -5.54 -4.10
CA TYR A 61 2.27 -5.56 -3.39
C TYR A 61 1.84 -4.12 -3.14
N THR A 62 0.89 -3.64 -3.95
CA THR A 62 0.48 -2.24 -3.92
C THR A 62 -0.76 -2.02 -3.04
N TYR A 63 -0.71 -1.02 -2.15
CA TYR A 63 -1.85 -0.64 -1.31
C TYR A 63 -2.30 0.81 -1.46
N HIS A 64 -3.52 1.08 -1.01
CA HIS A 64 -4.11 2.40 -0.85
C HIS A 64 -4.72 2.51 0.54
N PHE A 65 -4.12 3.31 1.41
CA PHE A 65 -4.63 3.57 2.75
C PHE A 65 -5.70 4.67 2.67
N CYS A 66 -6.93 4.34 3.08
CA CYS A 66 -8.10 5.18 2.90
C CYS A 66 -8.98 5.31 4.15
N ARG A 67 -8.48 4.87 5.31
CA ARG A 67 -9.16 4.97 6.60
C ARG A 67 -9.33 6.44 7.02
N GLN A 68 -10.55 6.83 7.31
CA GLN A 68 -10.84 8.18 7.82
C GLN A 68 -10.54 8.25 9.33
N LEU A 69 -9.38 8.81 9.67
CA LEU A 69 -8.86 8.81 11.03
C LEU A 69 -9.81 9.54 12.01
N PRO A 70 -10.02 9.03 13.23
CA PRO A 70 -10.79 9.71 14.24
C PRO A 70 -10.04 10.91 14.82
N GLY A 71 -10.79 11.84 15.42
CA GLY A 71 -10.27 13.03 16.12
C GLY A 71 -10.13 14.28 15.27
N ASP A 72 -10.11 14.18 13.94
CA ASP A 72 -10.17 15.33 13.01
C ASP A 72 -10.80 14.93 11.67
N ASN A 73 -10.86 15.87 10.72
CA ASN A 73 -11.42 15.65 9.38
C ASN A 73 -10.33 15.60 8.30
N LYS A 74 -9.09 15.24 8.67
CA LYS A 74 -7.95 15.23 7.73
C LYS A 74 -7.84 13.97 6.88
N GLY A 75 -8.61 12.94 7.20
CA GLY A 75 -8.59 11.65 6.50
C GLY A 75 -7.24 10.93 6.62
N ALA A 76 -6.92 10.12 5.61
CA ALA A 76 -5.67 9.40 5.47
C ALA A 76 -4.59 10.31 4.87
N TRP A 77 -4.04 11.20 5.67
CA TRP A 77 -2.95 12.10 5.25
C TRP A 77 -1.58 11.41 5.25
N HIS A 78 -0.55 12.10 4.78
CA HIS A 78 0.79 11.57 4.57
C HIS A 78 1.40 10.91 5.81
N SER A 79 1.80 9.63 5.72
CA SER A 79 2.36 8.86 6.85
C SER A 79 1.39 8.54 8.00
N SER A 80 0.08 8.80 7.85
CA SER A 80 -0.90 8.41 8.88
C SER A 80 -1.12 6.89 9.00
N ASP A 81 -0.78 6.14 7.97
CA ASP A 81 -0.78 4.68 7.93
C ASP A 81 0.29 4.06 8.84
N LEU A 82 1.32 4.81 9.24
CA LEU A 82 2.42 4.30 10.08
C LEU A 82 1.95 3.84 11.46
N TRP A 83 0.91 4.46 12.03
CA TRP A 83 0.35 4.00 13.32
C TRP A 83 -0.17 2.57 13.23
N TYR A 84 -0.72 2.19 12.08
CA TYR A 84 -1.27 0.86 11.81
C TYR A 84 -0.16 -0.14 11.49
N TRP A 85 0.78 0.22 10.61
CA TRP A 85 1.90 -0.66 10.25
C TRP A 85 2.74 -1.10 11.46
N PHE A 86 2.86 -0.24 12.47
CA PHE A 86 3.71 -0.48 13.64
C PHE A 86 2.95 -0.73 14.94
N GLY A 87 1.62 -0.88 14.91
CA GLY A 87 0.84 -1.18 16.11
C GLY A 87 0.97 -0.12 17.20
N SER A 88 1.04 1.15 16.83
CA SER A 88 1.33 2.27 17.73
C SER A 88 0.14 3.21 17.91
N LEU A 89 -1.08 2.68 17.75
CA LEU A 89 -2.33 3.44 17.87
C LEU A 89 -2.45 4.15 19.23
N ASP A 90 -2.00 3.51 20.31
CA ASP A 90 -2.08 4.06 21.68
C ASP A 90 -1.06 5.19 21.96
N ASN A 91 -0.17 5.50 21.00
CA ASN A 91 0.90 6.49 21.16
C ASN A 91 0.52 7.89 20.66
N CYS A 92 -0.77 8.18 20.41
CA CYS A 92 -1.22 9.52 20.07
C CYS A 92 -2.58 9.86 20.69
N TRP A 93 -3.01 11.11 20.54
CA TRP A 93 -4.26 11.63 21.13
C TRP A 93 -5.53 11.17 20.42
N ARG A 94 -5.42 10.47 19.28
CA ARG A 94 -6.58 10.10 18.46
C ARG A 94 -7.38 9.00 19.14
N GLU A 95 -8.70 9.11 19.05
CA GLU A 95 -9.65 8.16 19.63
C GLU A 95 -9.85 6.95 18.71
N PHE A 96 -8.82 6.12 18.55
CA PHE A 96 -8.89 4.93 17.72
C PHE A 96 -9.92 3.91 18.23
N THR A 97 -10.72 3.40 17.31
CA THR A 97 -11.82 2.46 17.53
C THR A 97 -11.36 1.02 17.33
N ASP A 98 -12.24 0.05 17.58
CA ASP A 98 -11.95 -1.37 17.37
C ASP A 98 -11.70 -1.70 15.89
N VAL A 99 -12.33 -0.96 14.97
CA VAL A 99 -12.04 -1.05 13.53
C VAL A 99 -10.57 -0.72 13.26
N ASP A 100 -10.03 0.31 13.94
CA ASP A 100 -8.64 0.73 13.76
C ASP A 100 -7.66 -0.33 14.31
N ARG A 101 -8.00 -0.91 15.47
CA ARG A 101 -7.21 -1.98 16.09
C ARG A 101 -7.16 -3.23 15.23
N GLU A 102 -8.31 -3.63 14.67
CA GLU A 102 -8.39 -4.78 13.77
C GLU A 102 -7.65 -4.53 12.45
N LEU A 103 -7.82 -3.34 11.86
CA LEU A 103 -7.09 -2.96 10.66
C LEU A 103 -5.57 -2.97 10.89
N SER A 104 -5.12 -2.43 12.04
CA SER A 104 -3.71 -2.45 12.46
C SER A 104 -3.19 -3.87 12.64
N ARG A 105 -3.95 -4.75 13.31
CA ARG A 105 -3.61 -6.18 13.46
C ARG A 105 -3.38 -6.85 12.09
N GLN A 106 -4.26 -6.60 11.12
CA GLN A 106 -4.12 -7.14 9.77
C GLN A 106 -2.91 -6.57 9.04
N MET A 107 -2.68 -5.26 9.09
CA MET A 107 -1.51 -4.61 8.48
C MET A 107 -0.19 -5.16 9.06
N ILE A 108 -0.10 -5.33 10.38
CA ILE A 108 1.07 -5.95 11.04
C ILE A 108 1.25 -7.40 10.59
N ARG A 109 0.16 -8.17 10.47
CA ARG A 109 0.21 -9.55 9.96
C ARG A 109 0.78 -9.59 8.53
N TYR A 110 0.29 -8.75 7.62
CA TYR A 110 0.86 -8.66 6.26
C TYR A 110 2.33 -8.26 6.27
N LEU A 111 2.71 -7.24 7.05
CA LEU A 111 4.09 -6.76 7.12
C LEU A 111 5.04 -7.83 7.65
N THR A 112 4.67 -8.51 8.74
CA THR A 112 5.51 -9.54 9.36
C THR A 112 5.61 -10.80 8.49
N ASN A 113 4.53 -11.21 7.82
CA ASN A 113 4.55 -12.29 6.83
C ASN A 113 5.49 -11.97 5.67
N PHE A 114 5.37 -10.74 5.14
CA PHE A 114 6.22 -10.26 4.06
C PHE A 114 7.69 -10.18 4.48
N ALA A 115 7.99 -9.70 5.69
CA ALA A 115 9.35 -9.68 6.21
C ALA A 115 9.95 -11.08 6.35
N LYS A 116 9.14 -12.09 6.71
CA LYS A 116 9.59 -13.50 6.87
C LYS A 116 9.76 -14.21 5.53
N THR A 117 8.92 -13.93 4.54
CA THR A 117 8.78 -14.81 3.35
C THR A 117 8.67 -14.11 2.02
N SER A 118 8.73 -12.78 2.02
CA SER A 118 8.48 -11.94 0.84
C SER A 118 7.08 -12.12 0.22
N ASN A 119 6.14 -12.72 0.95
CA ASN A 119 4.73 -12.84 0.60
C ASN A 119 3.87 -12.41 1.81
N PRO A 120 2.95 -11.44 1.66
CA PRO A 120 2.13 -10.97 2.77
C PRO A 120 1.07 -11.99 3.21
N ASN A 121 0.73 -12.98 2.37
CA ASN A 121 -0.43 -13.86 2.55
C ASN A 121 -0.13 -15.19 3.29
N MET A 122 0.74 -15.18 4.30
CA MET A 122 0.94 -16.40 5.08
C MET A 122 -0.24 -16.65 6.02
N ASP A 123 -0.72 -17.90 6.00
CA ASP A 123 -1.72 -18.35 6.94
C ASP A 123 -1.05 -18.72 8.26
N TYR A 124 -1.36 -17.98 9.33
CA TYR A 124 -0.93 -18.30 10.68
C TYR A 124 -2.17 -18.68 11.46
N GLY A 125 -2.25 -19.96 11.85
CA GLY A 125 -3.36 -20.52 12.64
C GLY A 125 -4.64 -20.64 11.82
N ALA A 126 -5.01 -21.86 11.46
CA ALA A 126 -6.27 -22.20 10.77
C ALA A 126 -7.55 -21.85 11.57
N ASP A 127 -7.39 -21.15 12.70
CA ASP A 127 -8.41 -20.76 13.67
C ASP A 127 -8.63 -19.23 13.69
N GLU A 128 -7.78 -18.45 13.01
CA GLU A 128 -8.00 -17.02 12.77
C GLU A 128 -8.74 -16.81 11.44
N GLU A 129 -9.72 -15.91 11.46
CA GLU A 129 -10.50 -15.49 10.30
C GLU A 129 -9.61 -15.31 9.05
N SER A 130 -10.03 -15.92 7.94
CA SER A 130 -9.34 -15.82 6.65
C SER A 130 -9.11 -14.35 6.29
N ILE A 131 -7.85 -13.96 6.11
CA ILE A 131 -7.50 -12.60 5.70
C ILE A 131 -7.69 -12.44 4.18
N VAL A 132 -7.99 -11.23 3.74
CA VAL A 132 -8.14 -10.94 2.32
C VAL A 132 -6.81 -11.20 1.60
N VAL A 133 -6.83 -12.06 0.58
CA VAL A 133 -5.62 -12.36 -0.20
C VAL A 133 -5.14 -11.10 -0.92
N TRP A 134 -3.93 -10.66 -0.60
CA TRP A 134 -3.23 -9.56 -1.25
C TRP A 134 -2.36 -10.07 -2.39
N ASP A 135 -2.96 -10.24 -3.56
CA ASP A 135 -2.21 -10.64 -4.75
C ASP A 135 -1.14 -9.60 -5.12
N SER A 136 -0.01 -10.08 -5.62
CA SER A 136 0.98 -9.19 -6.22
C SER A 136 0.38 -8.46 -7.42
N THR A 137 0.76 -7.20 -7.61
CA THR A 137 0.36 -6.38 -8.75
C THR A 137 0.65 -7.12 -10.06
N THR A 138 -0.34 -7.17 -10.94
CA THR A 138 -0.20 -7.70 -12.30
C THR A 138 -0.59 -6.62 -13.31
N ASP A 139 -0.06 -6.70 -14.52
CA ASP A 139 -0.35 -5.72 -15.59
C ASP A 139 -1.85 -5.67 -15.94
N ALA A 140 -2.55 -6.79 -15.76
CA ALA A 140 -3.98 -6.91 -15.98
C ALA A 140 -4.84 -6.27 -14.87
N LEU A 141 -4.31 -6.12 -13.65
CA LEU A 141 -5.10 -5.78 -12.46
C LEU A 141 -4.61 -4.46 -11.85
N HIS A 142 -5.26 -3.37 -12.24
CA HIS A 142 -5.16 -2.06 -11.58
C HIS A 142 -5.88 -2.05 -10.22
N ARG A 143 -5.66 -3.09 -9.41
CA ARG A 143 -6.30 -3.27 -8.11
C ARG A 143 -5.25 -3.15 -7.02
N TYR A 144 -5.65 -2.56 -5.91
CA TYR A 144 -4.81 -2.25 -4.77
C TYR A 144 -5.43 -2.90 -3.54
N MET A 145 -4.62 -3.26 -2.56
CA MET A 145 -5.13 -3.55 -1.22
C MET A 145 -5.59 -2.24 -0.60
N HIS A 146 -6.87 -2.12 -0.26
CA HIS A 146 -7.40 -0.98 0.47
C HIS A 146 -7.37 -1.29 1.94
N PHE A 147 -6.82 -0.37 2.72
CA PHE A 147 -6.86 -0.38 4.17
C PHE A 147 -7.73 0.80 4.61
N GLY A 148 -9.00 0.54 4.89
CA GLY A 148 -10.02 1.59 5.00
C GLY A 148 -11.10 1.34 6.03
N ASP A 149 -12.14 2.18 5.98
CA ASP A 149 -13.30 2.12 6.88
C ASP A 149 -14.05 0.79 6.78
N ASP A 150 -14.10 0.20 5.59
CA ASP A 150 -14.73 -1.09 5.31
C ASP A 150 -13.77 -2.29 5.55
N GLY A 151 -12.65 -2.07 6.25
CA GLY A 151 -11.60 -3.06 6.44
C GLY A 151 -10.76 -3.30 5.19
N CYS A 152 -10.07 -4.44 5.15
CA CYS A 152 -9.22 -4.84 4.02
C CYS A 152 -10.05 -5.32 2.83
N HIS A 153 -9.78 -4.80 1.63
CA HIS A 153 -10.41 -5.30 0.40
C HIS A 153 -9.61 -4.92 -0.86
N ILE A 154 -9.78 -5.67 -1.96
CA ILE A 154 -9.07 -5.43 -3.22
C ILE A 154 -9.95 -4.68 -4.21
N GLN A 155 -9.59 -3.44 -4.55
CA GLN A 155 -10.34 -2.65 -5.52
C GLN A 155 -9.48 -1.68 -6.34
N ARG A 156 -10.06 -1.09 -7.40
CA ARG A 156 -9.41 -0.01 -8.16
C ARG A 156 -9.46 1.28 -7.35
N VAL A 157 -8.43 2.11 -7.45
CA VAL A 157 -8.46 3.48 -6.93
C VAL A 157 -9.08 4.41 -7.98
N SER A 158 -10.01 5.27 -7.55
CA SER A 158 -10.64 6.25 -8.43
C SER A 158 -9.75 7.48 -8.61
N VAL A 159 -9.15 7.63 -9.79
CA VAL A 159 -8.31 8.80 -10.14
C VAL A 159 -9.10 10.11 -10.01
N ALA A 160 -10.39 10.10 -10.37
CA ALA A 160 -11.26 11.27 -10.21
C ALA A 160 -11.39 11.67 -8.72
N LYS A 161 -11.50 10.69 -7.81
CA LYS A 161 -11.49 10.94 -6.36
C LYS A 161 -10.15 11.52 -5.93
N THR A 162 -9.03 10.95 -6.40
CA THR A 162 -7.67 11.44 -6.11
C THR A 162 -7.46 12.91 -6.55
N VAL A 163 -7.92 13.27 -7.76
CA VAL A 163 -7.86 14.64 -8.29
C VAL A 163 -8.76 15.58 -7.49
N SER A 164 -9.98 15.15 -7.18
CA SER A 164 -10.92 15.93 -6.35
C SER A 164 -10.32 16.24 -4.97
N THR A 165 -9.74 15.24 -4.30
CA THR A 165 -9.07 15.44 -3.01
C THR A 165 -7.93 16.44 -3.13
N MET A 166 -7.10 16.37 -4.17
CA MET A 166 -5.99 17.32 -4.36
C MET A 166 -6.48 18.76 -4.59
N LEU A 167 -7.57 18.96 -5.33
CA LEU A 167 -8.09 20.30 -5.69
C LEU A 167 -8.90 20.97 -4.59
N PHE A 168 -9.67 20.19 -3.82
CA PHE A 168 -10.71 20.71 -2.93
C PHE A 168 -10.46 20.43 -1.45
N ARG A 169 -9.32 19.83 -1.09
CA ARG A 169 -8.93 19.65 0.31
C ARG A 169 -8.83 21.01 0.99
N ARG A 170 -9.74 21.25 1.94
CA ARG A 170 -9.65 22.40 2.86
C ARG A 170 -8.40 22.21 3.71
N ARG A 171 -7.53 23.21 3.73
CA ARG A 171 -6.32 23.24 4.56
C ARG A 171 -6.67 23.45 6.02
#